data_AF-A0A318CIN7-F1
#
_entry.id   AF-A0A318CIN7-F1
#
_cell.length_a   1.000
_cell.length_b   1.000
_cell.length_c   1.000
_cell.angle_alpha   90.00
_cell.angle_beta   90.00
_cell.angle_gamma   90.00
#
_symmetry.space_group_name_H-M   'P 1'
#
loop_
_entity.id
_entity.type
_entity.pdbx_description
1 polymer ?
#
loop_
_entity_poly.entity_id
_entity_poly.type
_entity_poly.pdbx_seq_one_letter_code
_entity_poly.pdbx_strand_id
1 'polypeptide(L)'
;MIKSRDNICRMDVIATLMKSATNGKTRTMTSSALIPQFISNVPAAIPFSSFTESNEGLFLGVNIGGSGTIIASLPNLIAYRIYVKDWGRNLRYPAVFTISSSITLFLSLIFGYLSLKLVGFQ
;
A
#
# COMPACT_ATOMS: atom_id res chain seq x y z
N MET A 1 -3.45 -34.65 12.75
CA MET A 1 -4.48 -33.66 13.17
C MET A 1 -3.91 -32.33 13.69
N ILE A 2 -2.62 -32.02 13.50
CA ILE A 2 -1.98 -30.82 14.11
C ILE A 2 -1.97 -29.62 13.14
N LYS A 3 -1.93 -29.86 11.82
CA LYS A 3 -1.74 -28.83 10.79
C LYS A 3 -2.92 -27.85 10.59
N SER A 4 -4.12 -28.17 11.11
CA SER A 4 -5.31 -27.32 10.96
C SER A 4 -5.41 -26.23 12.05
N ARG A 5 -4.94 -26.49 13.28
CA ARG A 5 -5.00 -25.49 14.37
C ARG A 5 -4.07 -24.31 14.13
N ASP A 6 -2.88 -24.55 13.57
CA ASP A 6 -1.92 -23.49 13.24
C ASP A 6 -2.45 -22.52 12.18
N ASN A 7 -3.24 -23.02 11.24
CA ASN A 7 -3.82 -22.21 10.17
C ASN A 7 -4.95 -21.31 10.70
N ILE A 8 -5.75 -21.83 11.64
CA ILE A 8 -6.82 -21.07 12.31
C ILE A 8 -6.20 -19.97 13.18
N CYS A 9 -5.21 -20.28 14.02
CA CYS A 9 -4.53 -19.27 14.83
C CYS A 9 -3.80 -18.21 13.97
N ARG A 10 -3.19 -18.59 12.84
CA ARG A 10 -2.59 -17.61 11.92
C ARG A 10 -3.64 -16.72 11.27
N MET A 11 -4.75 -17.31 10.82
CA MET A 11 -5.83 -16.55 10.19
C MET A 11 -6.50 -15.61 11.19
N ASP A 12 -6.67 -16.03 12.45
CA ASP A 12 -7.19 -15.20 13.53
C ASP A 12 -6.22 -14.08 13.91
N VAL A 13 -4.91 -14.36 14.00
CA VAL A 13 -3.88 -13.33 14.25
C VAL A 13 -3.83 -12.33 13.10
N ILE A 14 -3.83 -12.78 11.86
CA ILE A 14 -3.86 -11.91 10.67
C ILE A 14 -5.15 -11.09 10.64
N ALA A 15 -6.31 -11.71 10.90
CA ALA A 15 -7.59 -11.02 10.94
C ALA A 15 -7.65 -9.97 12.06
N THR A 16 -7.08 -10.26 13.22
CA THR A 16 -7.03 -9.34 14.37
C THR A 16 -6.09 -8.18 14.08
N LEU A 17 -4.91 -8.45 13.50
CA LEU A 17 -3.96 -7.42 13.06
C LEU A 17 -4.57 -6.53 11.97
N MET A 18 -5.24 -7.12 10.98
CA MET A 18 -5.90 -6.37 9.90
C MET A 18 -7.05 -5.54 10.46
N LYS A 19 -7.92 -6.10 11.32
CA LYS A 19 -9.00 -5.35 11.98
C LYS A 19 -8.47 -4.21 12.86
N SER A 20 -7.35 -4.42 13.56
CA SER A 20 -6.71 -3.35 14.34
C SER A 20 -6.11 -2.28 13.43
N ALA A 21 -5.57 -2.65 12.28
CA ALA A 21 -5.00 -1.76 11.29
C ALA A 21 -6.07 -0.98 10.49
N THR A 22 -7.29 -1.51 10.39
CA THR A 22 -8.43 -0.86 9.71
C THR A 22 -9.44 -0.22 10.68
N ASN A 23 -9.08 -0.08 11.96
CA ASN A 23 -9.96 0.50 12.96
C ASN A 23 -10.02 2.05 12.84
N GLY A 24 -10.83 2.53 11.90
CA GLY A 24 -11.09 3.95 11.60
C GLY A 24 -10.52 4.40 10.24
N LYS A 25 -11.19 5.37 9.58
CA LYS A 25 -10.86 5.82 8.21
C LYS A 25 -9.37 6.19 8.04
N THR A 26 -8.77 6.91 8.99
CA THR A 26 -7.36 7.31 8.96
C THR A 26 -6.38 6.15 9.10
N ARG A 27 -6.73 5.15 9.92
CA ARG A 27 -5.92 3.94 10.11
C ARG A 27 -5.98 3.03 8.89
N THR A 28 -7.17 2.87 8.30
CA THR A 28 -7.31 2.18 7.00
C THR A 28 -6.45 2.86 5.93
N MET A 29 -6.50 4.19 5.82
CA MET A 29 -5.71 4.91 4.81
C MET A 29 -4.20 4.73 5.00
N THR A 30 -3.71 4.90 6.23
CA THR A 30 -2.27 4.77 6.52
C THR A 30 -1.78 3.34 6.37
N SER A 31 -2.52 2.34 6.87
CA SER A 31 -2.16 0.93 6.74
C SER A 31 -2.18 0.45 5.28
N SER A 32 -3.22 0.81 4.52
CA SER A 32 -3.30 0.50 3.09
C SER A 32 -2.37 1.34 2.22
N ALA A 33 -1.69 2.36 2.74
CA ALA A 33 -0.60 3.07 2.06
C ALA A 33 0.80 2.51 2.40
N LEU A 34 1.00 2.01 3.63
CA LEU A 34 2.31 1.54 4.09
C LEU A 34 2.57 0.08 3.74
N ILE A 35 1.59 -0.80 3.97
CA ILE A 35 1.77 -2.25 3.75
C ILE A 35 2.07 -2.60 2.28
N PRO A 36 1.42 -1.98 1.26
CA PRO A 36 1.69 -2.35 -0.11
C PRO A 36 3.08 -1.98 -0.63
N GLN A 37 3.85 -1.16 0.10
CA GLN A 37 5.23 -0.82 -0.29
C GLN A 37 6.14 -2.04 -0.38
N PHE A 38 5.78 -3.14 0.31
CA PHE A 38 6.55 -4.38 0.37
C PHE A 38 5.92 -5.55 -0.43
N ILE A 39 4.61 -5.50 -0.70
CA ILE A 39 3.85 -6.63 -1.28
C ILE A 39 3.27 -6.30 -2.68
N SER A 40 3.13 -5.03 -3.03
CA SER A 40 2.38 -4.47 -4.18
C SER A 40 0.93 -4.08 -3.88
N ASN A 41 0.44 -3.03 -4.55
CA ASN A 41 -0.85 -2.41 -4.31
C ASN A 41 -2.05 -3.34 -4.55
N VAL A 42 -2.02 -4.18 -5.58
CA VAL A 42 -3.11 -5.10 -5.93
C VAL A 42 -3.27 -6.23 -4.89
N PRO A 43 -2.26 -7.06 -4.62
CA PRO A 43 -2.40 -8.15 -3.64
C PRO A 43 -2.61 -7.66 -2.21
N ALA A 44 -2.17 -6.45 -1.86
CA ALA A 44 -2.46 -5.84 -0.57
C ALA A 44 -3.90 -5.33 -0.46
N ALA A 45 -4.48 -4.77 -1.53
CA ALA A 45 -5.85 -4.25 -1.50
C ALA A 45 -6.91 -5.33 -1.23
N ILE A 46 -6.71 -6.55 -1.73
CA ILE A 46 -7.65 -7.68 -1.60
C ILE A 46 -7.97 -8.05 -0.14
N PRO A 47 -6.98 -8.30 0.75
CA PRO A 47 -7.29 -8.57 2.14
C PRO A 47 -7.79 -7.32 2.87
N PHE A 48 -7.26 -6.12 2.57
CA PHE A 48 -7.74 -4.90 3.21
C PHE A 48 -9.21 -4.61 2.91
N SER A 49 -9.68 -4.81 1.67
CA SER A 49 -11.10 -4.64 1.30
C SER A 49 -12.02 -5.60 2.03
N SER A 50 -11.51 -6.75 2.48
CA SER A 50 -12.27 -7.73 3.26
C SER A 50 -12.35 -7.39 4.76
N PHE A 51 -11.49 -6.47 5.26
CA PHE A 51 -11.38 -6.13 6.68
C PHE A 51 -11.68 -4.66 7.01
N THR A 52 -11.93 -3.81 6.02
CA THR A 52 -12.30 -2.40 6.21
C THR A 52 -13.71 -2.14 5.71
N GLU A 53 -14.49 -1.38 6.48
CA GLU A 53 -15.78 -0.84 6.02
C GLU A 53 -15.61 0.51 5.31
N SER A 54 -14.43 1.14 5.44
CA SER A 54 -14.10 2.40 4.76
C SER A 54 -13.48 2.14 3.40
N ASN A 55 -14.32 2.18 2.36
CA ASN A 55 -13.88 2.13 0.97
C ASN A 55 -13.00 3.34 0.60
N GLU A 56 -13.32 4.53 1.12
CA GLU A 56 -12.60 5.77 0.82
C GLU A 56 -11.16 5.74 1.34
N GLY A 57 -10.98 5.39 2.61
CA GLY A 57 -9.65 5.28 3.22
C GLY A 57 -8.82 4.23 2.51
N LEU A 58 -9.45 3.13 2.10
CA LEU A 58 -8.80 2.07 1.34
C LEU A 58 -8.35 2.56 -0.06
N PHE A 59 -9.25 3.20 -0.81
CA PHE A 59 -8.93 3.71 -2.14
C PHE A 59 -7.80 4.74 -2.08
N LEU A 60 -7.90 5.71 -1.17
CA LEU A 60 -6.85 6.70 -0.98
C LEU A 60 -5.52 6.03 -0.60
N GLY A 61 -5.54 5.14 0.39
CA GLY A 61 -4.33 4.49 0.88
C GLY A 61 -3.66 3.60 -0.17
N VAL A 62 -4.39 2.76 -0.88
CA VAL A 62 -3.83 1.88 -1.92
C VAL A 62 -3.21 2.69 -3.07
N ASN A 63 -3.85 3.79 -3.48
CA ASN A 63 -3.29 4.69 -4.50
C ASN A 63 -2.02 5.39 -4.01
N ILE A 64 -2.04 5.92 -2.78
CA ILE A 64 -0.86 6.51 -2.15
C ILE A 64 0.27 5.48 -2.08
N GLY A 65 -0.01 4.26 -1.60
CA GLY A 65 0.98 3.21 -1.43
C GLY A 65 1.61 2.73 -2.74
N GLY A 66 0.83 2.66 -3.82
CA GLY A 66 1.32 2.27 -5.15
C GLY A 66 2.33 3.25 -5.76
N SER A 67 2.39 4.49 -5.28
CA SER A 67 3.34 5.50 -5.77
C SER A 67 4.72 5.46 -5.09
N GLY A 68 4.86 4.68 -4.00
CA GLY A 68 6.00 4.80 -3.07
C GLY A 68 7.30 4.12 -3.48
N THR A 69 7.25 2.96 -4.15
CA THR A 69 8.45 2.24 -4.58
C THR A 69 8.25 1.57 -5.93
N ILE A 70 9.34 1.13 -6.57
CA ILE A 70 9.26 0.36 -7.82
C ILE A 70 8.48 -0.95 -7.62
N ILE A 71 8.63 -1.56 -6.44
CA ILE A 71 8.02 -2.85 -6.10
C ILE A 71 6.54 -2.67 -5.71
N ALA A 72 6.17 -1.48 -5.21
CA ALA A 72 4.83 -1.18 -4.73
C ALA A 72 3.74 -1.27 -5.82
N SER A 73 4.09 -1.21 -7.10
CA SER A 73 3.11 -1.18 -8.18
C SER A 73 3.62 -1.84 -9.45
N LEU A 74 2.75 -2.62 -10.10
CA LEU A 74 3.05 -3.34 -11.33
C LEU A 74 3.45 -2.37 -12.48
N PRO A 75 2.74 -1.25 -12.73
CA PRO A 75 3.19 -0.20 -13.65
C PRO A 75 4.64 0.27 -13.43
N ASN A 76 5.06 0.49 -12.18
CA ASN A 76 6.41 0.96 -11.87
C ASN A 76 7.45 -0.11 -12.22
N LEU A 77 7.13 -1.38 -11.96
CA LEU A 77 7.98 -2.51 -12.30
C LEU A 77 8.09 -2.71 -13.83
N ILE A 78 7.00 -2.50 -14.56
CA ILE A 78 6.98 -2.54 -16.03
C ILE A 78 7.86 -1.42 -16.59
N ALA A 79 7.72 -0.19 -16.10
CA ALA A 79 8.55 0.95 -16.52
C ALA A 79 10.04 0.69 -16.25
N TYR A 80 10.36 0.15 -15.07
CA TYR A 80 11.73 -0.24 -14.74
C TYR A 80 12.26 -1.34 -15.66
N ARG A 81 11.44 -2.34 -15.99
CA ARG A 81 11.83 -3.43 -16.89
C ARG A 81 12.12 -2.94 -18.31
N ILE A 82 11.31 -2.00 -18.81
CA ILE A 82 11.55 -1.35 -20.11
C ILE A 82 12.86 -0.55 -20.05
N TYR A 83 13.08 0.23 -19.00
CA TYR A 83 14.30 1.01 -18.83
C TYR A 83 15.57 0.13 -18.84
N VAL A 84 15.55 -0.97 -18.08
CA VAL A 84 16.68 -1.91 -18.01
C VAL A 84 16.93 -2.60 -19.35
N LYS A 85 15.89 -2.84 -20.15
CA LYS A 85 16.01 -3.44 -21.48
C LYS A 85 16.71 -2.51 -22.47
N ASP A 86 16.39 -1.22 -22.45
CA ASP A 86 16.87 -0.26 -23.45
C ASP A 86 18.21 0.41 -23.07
N TRP A 87 18.45 0.66 -21.78
CA TRP A 87 19.65 1.38 -21.29
C TRP A 87 20.55 0.55 -20.36
N GLY A 88 20.21 -0.73 -20.10
CA GLY A 88 20.95 -1.60 -19.20
C GLY A 88 20.70 -1.34 -17.71
N ARG A 89 21.37 -2.10 -16.83
CA ARG A 89 21.24 -1.97 -15.38
C ARG A 89 22.06 -0.78 -14.86
N ASN A 90 21.47 0.42 -14.89
CA ASN A 90 22.04 1.62 -14.27
C ASN A 90 21.33 1.94 -12.94
N LEU A 91 22.10 2.28 -11.90
CA LEU A 91 21.59 2.68 -10.58
C LEU A 91 20.95 4.09 -10.58
N ARG A 92 21.16 4.89 -11.63
CA ARG A 92 20.58 6.23 -11.76
C ARG A 92 19.06 6.22 -11.78
N TYR A 93 18.44 5.34 -12.56
CA TYR A 93 16.99 5.26 -12.64
C TYR A 93 16.32 4.86 -11.31
N PRO A 94 16.72 3.76 -10.62
CA PRO A 94 16.11 3.41 -9.35
C PRO A 94 16.36 4.46 -8.27
N ALA A 95 17.52 5.14 -8.27
CA ALA A 95 17.78 6.23 -7.33
C ALA A 95 16.84 7.43 -7.54
N VAL A 96 16.72 7.93 -8.78
CA VAL A 96 15.82 9.04 -9.13
C VAL A 96 14.36 8.66 -8.85
N PHE A 97 13.98 7.43 -9.19
CA PHE A 97 12.65 6.91 -8.93
C PHE A 97 12.34 6.89 -7.43
N THR A 98 13.21 6.31 -6.60
CA THR A 98 12.98 6.23 -5.15
C THR A 98 12.88 7.61 -4.49
N ILE A 99 13.67 8.59 -4.95
CA ILE A 99 13.59 9.97 -4.45
C ILE A 99 12.26 10.62 -4.83
N SER A 100 11.89 10.56 -6.11
CA SER A 100 10.63 11.14 -6.62
C SER A 100 9.40 10.48 -5.97
N SER A 101 9.43 9.16 -5.82
CA SER A 101 8.38 8.40 -5.17
C SER A 101 8.28 8.68 -3.67
N SER A 102 9.40 8.86 -2.96
CA SER A 102 9.36 9.23 -1.53
C SER A 102 8.72 10.61 -1.35
N ILE A 103 9.08 11.59 -2.18
CA ILE A 103 8.48 12.94 -2.14
C ILE A 103 6.98 12.85 -2.41
N THR A 104 6.58 12.15 -3.47
CA THR A 104 5.17 11.96 -3.84
C THR A 104 4.39 11.28 -2.72
N LEU A 105 4.96 10.25 -2.09
CA LEU A 105 4.32 9.51 -1.00
C LEU A 105 4.12 10.39 0.24
N PHE A 106 5.13 11.19 0.62
CA PHE A 106 4.99 12.13 1.74
C PHE A 106 3.92 13.18 1.47
N LEU A 107 3.93 13.80 0.28
CA LEU A 107 2.90 14.78 -0.11
C LEU A 107 1.51 14.16 -0.11
N SER A 108 1.37 12.96 -0.65
CA SER A 108 0.07 12.29 -0.79
C SER A 108 -0.46 11.78 0.55
N LEU A 109 0.40 11.37 1.50
CA LEU A 109 -0.02 11.07 2.88
C LEU A 109 -0.54 12.29 3.61
N ILE A 110 0.14 13.43 3.46
CA ILE A 110 -0.29 14.71 4.06
C ILE A 110 -1.61 15.16 3.45
N PHE A 111 -1.74 15.08 2.12
CA PHE A 111 -2.97 15.40 1.41
C PHE A 111 -4.12 14.47 1.84
N GLY A 112 -3.88 13.16 1.92
CA GLY A 112 -4.90 12.18 2.35
C GLY A 112 -5.35 12.39 3.79
N TYR A 113 -4.41 12.66 4.71
CA TYR A 113 -4.72 12.99 6.10
C TYR A 113 -5.55 14.27 6.20
N LEU A 114 -5.16 15.30 5.46
CA LEU A 114 -5.88 16.58 5.43
C LEU A 114 -7.26 16.42 4.80
N SER A 115 -7.39 15.62 3.74
CA SER A 115 -8.66 15.35 3.05
C SER A 115 -9.65 14.64 3.96
N LEU A 116 -9.19 13.64 4.72
CA LEU A 116 -10.01 12.96 5.73
C LEU A 116 -10.45 13.89 6.87
N LYS A 117 -9.60 14.85 7.26
CA LYS A 117 -9.85 15.75 8.39
C LYS A 117 -10.69 16.98 8.02
N LEU A 118 -10.45 17.59 6.86
CA LEU A 118 -11.14 18.79 6.40
C LEU A 118 -12.45 18.49 5.72
N VAL A 119 -12.50 17.43 4.91
CA VAL A 119 -13.64 17.22 4.03
C VAL A 119 -14.73 16.41 4.72
N GLY A 120 -14.41 15.63 5.76
CA GLY A 120 -15.40 14.88 6.52
C GLY A 120 -16.42 14.19 5.61
N PHE A 121 -15.95 13.64 4.49
CA PHE A 121 -16.84 13.03 3.51
C PHE A 121 -17.57 11.91 4.24
N GLN A 122 -18.90 12.07 4.34
CA GLN A 122 -19.81 11.18 5.05
C GLN A 122 -19.74 9.81 4.41
#